data_AF-A0A1D1UPU5-F1
#
_entry.id   AF-A0A1D1UPU5-F1
#
_cell.length_a   1.000
_cell.length_b   1.000
_cell.length_c   1.000
_cell.angle_alpha   90.00
_cell.angle_beta   90.00
_cell.angle_gamma   90.00
#
_symmetry.space_group_name_H-M   'P 1'
#
loop_
_entity.id
_entity.type
_entity.pdbx_description
1 polymer ?
#
loop_
_entity_poly.entity_id
_entity_poly.type
_entity_poly.pdbx_seq_one_letter_code
_entity_poly.pdbx_strand_id
1 'polypeptide(L)'
;MGKRGPKCKVSEDNVQKAAELYQAGQSHRAIAKELNVSETNIRRILKTHGIPKRDRKRVTILSSEGEIALVNYINSQSDFEGTYRDLIELMKHFTDQNGWNCPYTYSWRDHFRARHAERLSEKMLKLLSKGGGGSTGSLAVETLEELTEIARAVRGADALVFRQVEPDFPVVDHSVGPKTPSVWKKKKISPVERAIRESKKAFMKAGMNKEEALDLLVRLKVPDVLAKVVAKQVQVQQNSHLPQGATNEASADVVAAAMSNVFGETQMEPHTLQQINQVHQQQNLQSSSTEGLFVVLHEPVPTPRKPVARKNPQKKNQIQTNELEKCFARSPVCGDIRAKNLADALQLTPEQVIYWFHNTARQRRKKVEPAEVLEMQEDAGLPEDFTQLSQEQQHQLLLQHVSNPSDYVF
;
A
#
# COMPACT_ATOMS: atom_id res chain seq x y z
N MET A 1 0.69 35.13 18.88
CA MET A 1 1.84 34.67 18.06
C MET A 1 2.95 34.19 18.99
N GLY A 2 3.28 32.89 19.00
CA GLY A 2 4.33 32.35 19.88
C GLY A 2 5.72 32.86 19.48
N LYS A 3 6.51 33.34 20.45
CA LYS A 3 7.90 33.78 20.24
C LYS A 3 8.67 32.66 19.55
N ARG A 4 9.12 32.89 18.31
CA ARG A 4 10.01 31.96 17.61
C ARG A 4 11.28 31.83 18.46
N GLY A 5 11.61 30.61 18.88
CA GLY A 5 12.80 30.36 19.69
C GLY A 5 14.07 30.94 19.04
N PRO A 6 15.12 31.19 19.85
CA PRO A 6 16.37 31.78 19.38
C PRO A 6 16.89 31.03 18.14
N LYS A 7 17.24 31.78 17.09
CA LYS A 7 17.85 31.20 15.88
C LYS A 7 19.18 30.57 16.30
N CYS A 8 19.26 29.24 16.35
CA CYS A 8 20.54 28.56 16.53
C CYS A 8 21.51 29.08 15.47
N LYS A 9 22.61 29.70 15.91
CA LYS A 9 23.71 30.11 15.03
C LYS A 9 24.35 28.82 14.52
N VAL A 10 24.11 28.50 13.26
CA VAL A 10 24.78 27.39 12.57
C VAL A 10 26.17 27.90 12.16
N SER A 11 27.21 27.12 12.39
CA SER A 11 28.57 27.47 11.94
C SER A 11 28.65 27.52 10.42
N GLU A 12 29.49 28.42 9.89
CA GLU A 12 29.75 28.57 8.45
C GLU A 12 30.18 27.23 7.81
N ASP A 13 31.05 26.48 8.51
CA ASP A 13 31.54 25.17 8.06
C ASP A 13 30.41 24.15 7.82
N ASN A 14 29.38 24.16 8.67
CA ASN A 14 28.24 23.27 8.53
C ASN A 14 27.35 23.67 7.35
N VAL A 15 27.30 24.96 7.00
CA VAL A 15 26.58 25.44 5.83
C VAL A 15 27.26 24.94 4.57
N GLN A 16 28.58 25.14 4.46
CA GLN A 16 29.35 24.74 3.29
C GLN A 16 29.30 23.23 3.09
N LYS A 17 29.53 22.44 4.15
CA LYS A 17 29.44 20.98 4.09
C LYS A 17 28.03 20.48 3.76
N ALA A 18 26.98 21.15 4.27
CA ALA A 18 25.60 20.81 3.88
C ALA A 18 25.33 21.07 2.40
N ALA A 19 25.87 22.15 1.82
CA ALA A 19 25.74 22.47 0.41
C ALA A 19 26.45 21.44 -0.48
N GLU A 20 27.68 21.05 -0.14
CA GLU A 20 28.47 20.04 -0.86
C GLU A 20 27.78 18.67 -0.85
N LEU A 21 27.39 18.16 0.33
CA LEU A 21 26.65 16.90 0.45
C LEU A 21 25.30 16.96 -0.29
N TYR A 22 24.68 18.15 -0.33
CA TYR A 22 23.45 18.36 -1.08
C TYR A 22 23.67 18.32 -2.59
N GLN A 23 24.75 18.89 -3.09
CA GLN A 23 25.11 18.83 -4.52
C GLN A 23 25.54 17.41 -4.91
N ALA A 24 26.19 16.67 -4.00
CA ALA A 24 26.52 15.26 -4.16
C ALA A 24 25.30 14.32 -4.15
N GLY A 25 24.07 14.84 -4.00
CA GLY A 25 22.86 14.05 -4.13
C GLY A 25 22.35 13.41 -2.83
N GLN A 26 23.03 13.60 -1.69
CA GLN A 26 22.58 12.99 -0.44
C GLN A 26 21.20 13.50 0.02
N SER A 27 20.42 12.66 0.71
CA SER A 27 19.11 13.11 1.24
C SER A 27 19.28 14.09 2.41
N HIS A 28 18.32 15.00 2.65
CA HIS A 28 18.36 15.90 3.82
C HIS A 28 18.54 15.14 5.14
N ARG A 29 17.99 13.92 5.26
CA ARG A 29 18.11 13.07 6.45
C ARG A 29 19.53 12.52 6.63
N ALA A 30 20.20 12.17 5.54
CA ALA A 30 21.59 11.72 5.58
C ALA A 30 22.51 12.87 6.02
N ILE A 31 22.35 14.05 5.41
CA ILE A 31 23.08 15.27 5.76
C ILE A 31 22.84 15.65 7.23
N ALA A 32 21.59 15.59 7.68
CA ALA A 32 21.21 15.85 9.07
C ALA A 32 21.92 14.91 10.05
N LYS A 33 22.03 13.62 9.72
CA LYS A 33 22.72 12.62 10.53
C LYS A 33 24.22 12.87 10.56
N GLU A 34 24.81 13.22 9.42
CA GLU A 34 26.25 13.45 9.30
C GLU A 34 26.72 14.71 10.03
N LEU A 35 25.94 15.79 9.96
CA LEU A 35 26.26 17.06 10.64
C LEU A 35 25.74 17.13 12.08
N ASN A 36 25.02 16.11 12.56
CA ASN A 36 24.32 16.11 13.84
C ASN A 36 23.37 17.33 14.02
N VAL A 37 22.65 17.67 12.96
CA VAL A 37 21.71 18.81 12.91
C VAL A 37 20.32 18.31 12.53
N SER A 38 19.25 18.91 13.09
CA SER A 38 17.88 18.52 12.71
C SER A 38 17.61 18.71 11.20
N GLU A 39 16.83 17.81 10.59
CA GLU A 39 16.48 17.88 9.17
C GLU A 39 15.80 19.21 8.78
N THR A 40 14.96 19.74 9.66
CA THR A 40 14.31 21.04 9.48
C THR A 40 15.33 22.17 9.36
N ASN A 41 16.44 22.10 10.10
CA ASN A 41 17.48 23.11 10.05
C ASN A 41 18.31 23.00 8.76
N ILE A 42 18.63 21.79 8.29
CA ILE A 42 19.24 21.59 6.96
C ILE A 42 18.41 22.23 5.85
N ARG A 43 17.08 22.02 5.85
CA ARG A 43 16.18 22.64 4.87
C ARG A 43 16.20 24.18 4.94
N ARG A 44 16.31 24.74 6.14
CA ARG A 44 16.40 26.19 6.33
C ARG A 44 17.74 26.72 5.83
N ILE A 45 18.85 26.06 6.17
CA ILE A 45 20.19 26.41 5.68
C ILE A 45 20.18 26.47 4.16
N LEU A 46 19.79 25.39 3.48
CA LEU A 46 19.75 25.35 2.01
C LEU A 46 18.88 26.46 1.41
N LYS A 47 17.71 26.74 2.00
CA LYS A 47 16.82 27.82 1.55
C LYS A 47 17.41 29.21 1.76
N THR A 48 18.03 29.46 2.91
CA THR A 48 18.65 30.75 3.25
C THR A 48 19.83 31.06 2.32
N HIS A 49 20.59 30.03 1.93
CA HIS A 49 21.72 30.15 1.00
C HIS A 49 21.32 30.05 -0.48
N GLY A 50 20.01 30.17 -0.80
CA GLY A 50 19.54 30.23 -2.18
C GLY A 50 19.69 28.92 -2.98
N ILE A 51 19.99 27.80 -2.32
CA ILE A 51 20.15 26.51 -3.00
C ILE A 51 18.74 26.01 -3.38
N PRO A 52 18.42 25.90 -4.68
CA PRO A 52 17.09 25.51 -5.12
C PRO A 52 16.78 24.09 -4.65
N LYS A 53 15.51 23.88 -4.27
CA LYS A 53 15.05 22.57 -3.85
C LYS A 53 15.17 21.60 -5.02
N ARG A 54 15.95 20.53 -4.85
CA ARG A 54 16.01 19.41 -5.79
C ARG A 54 14.59 18.93 -6.09
N ASP A 55 14.30 18.81 -7.38
CA ASP A 55 13.08 18.20 -7.83
C ASP A 55 12.98 16.80 -7.25
N ARG A 56 11.92 16.54 -6.49
CA ARG A 56 11.64 15.20 -5.94
C ARG A 56 11.58 14.12 -7.04
N LYS A 57 11.35 14.54 -8.29
CA LYS A 57 11.28 13.68 -9.48
C LYS A 57 12.65 13.28 -10.03
N ARG A 58 13.74 13.94 -9.62
CA ARG A 58 15.10 13.74 -10.17
C ARG A 58 16.09 13.08 -9.23
N VAL A 59 15.67 12.62 -8.04
CA VAL A 59 16.56 11.77 -7.23
C VAL A 59 16.56 10.37 -7.84
N THR A 60 17.21 10.26 -8.99
CA THR A 60 17.78 9.00 -9.44
C THR A 60 18.80 8.64 -8.38
N ILE A 61 18.57 7.51 -7.71
CA ILE A 61 19.53 7.07 -6.68
C ILE A 61 20.84 6.60 -7.35
N LEU A 62 20.79 6.31 -8.65
CA LEU A 62 21.93 6.00 -9.50
C LEU A 62 22.57 7.29 -10.04
N SER A 63 23.90 7.33 -10.07
CA SER A 63 24.67 8.30 -10.83
C SER A 63 24.34 8.18 -12.33
N SER A 64 24.62 9.22 -13.12
CA SER A 64 24.43 9.16 -14.57
C SER A 64 25.19 8.00 -15.21
N GLU A 65 26.41 7.74 -14.74
CA GLU A 65 27.23 6.58 -15.15
C GLU A 65 26.57 5.26 -14.76
N GLY A 66 26.05 5.15 -13.53
CA GLY A 66 25.37 3.95 -13.06
C GLY A 66 24.07 3.67 -13.80
N GLU A 67 23.32 4.70 -14.20
CA GLU A 67 22.16 4.54 -15.07
C GLU A 67 22.55 4.01 -16.45
N ILE A 68 23.62 4.53 -17.05
CA ILE A 68 24.11 4.09 -18.37
C ILE A 68 24.58 2.63 -18.30
N ALA A 69 25.37 2.27 -17.29
CA ALA A 69 25.81 0.90 -17.07
C ALA A 69 24.63 -0.07 -16.90
N LEU A 70 23.59 0.32 -16.15
CA LEU A 70 22.38 -0.49 -15.98
C LEU A 70 21.60 -0.66 -17.29
N VAL A 71 21.50 0.39 -18.12
CA VAL A 71 20.85 0.29 -19.45
C VAL A 71 21.63 -0.65 -20.36
N ASN A 72 22.96 -0.53 -20.40
CA ASN A 72 23.81 -1.40 -21.21
C ASN A 72 23.69 -2.86 -20.76
N TYR A 73 23.65 -3.11 -19.45
CA TYR A 73 23.44 -4.43 -18.90
C TYR A 73 22.06 -5.01 -19.27
N ILE A 74 20.98 -4.21 -19.19
CA ILE A 74 19.64 -4.66 -19.61
C ILE A 74 19.62 -4.99 -21.11
N ASN A 75 20.27 -4.18 -21.95
CA ASN A 75 20.33 -4.43 -23.38
C ASN A 75 21.19 -5.64 -23.75
N SER A 76 22.21 -5.98 -22.95
CA SER A 76 22.98 -7.21 -23.14
C SER A 76 22.15 -8.47 -22.86
N GLN A 77 20.97 -8.33 -22.24
CA GLN A 77 20.01 -9.41 -21.99
C GLN A 77 18.89 -9.40 -23.05
N SER A 78 19.22 -9.25 -24.34
CA SER A 78 18.22 -9.21 -25.43
C SER A 78 17.29 -10.43 -25.45
N ASP A 79 17.83 -11.59 -25.07
CA ASP A 79 17.14 -12.88 -25.09
C ASP A 79 16.33 -13.15 -23.81
N PHE A 80 16.22 -12.19 -22.90
CA PHE A 80 15.49 -12.37 -21.65
C PHE A 80 13.99 -12.61 -21.89
N GLU A 81 13.47 -13.77 -21.48
CA GLU A 81 12.06 -14.18 -21.64
C GLU A 81 11.22 -14.12 -20.34
N GLY A 82 11.76 -13.51 -19.28
CA GLY A 82 11.11 -13.46 -17.98
C GLY A 82 9.99 -12.42 -17.86
N THR A 83 9.33 -12.42 -16.69
CA THR A 83 8.37 -11.38 -16.32
C THR A 83 9.08 -10.09 -15.88
N TYR A 84 8.33 -8.99 -15.76
CA TYR A 84 8.88 -7.75 -15.18
C TYR A 84 9.49 -7.96 -13.78
N ARG A 85 8.96 -8.93 -13.01
CA ARG A 85 9.50 -9.24 -11.69
C ARG A 85 10.90 -9.85 -11.79
N ASP A 86 11.09 -10.76 -12.72
CA ASP A 86 12.38 -11.42 -12.97
C ASP A 86 13.40 -10.38 -13.48
N LEU A 87 12.96 -9.42 -14.30
CA LEU A 87 13.79 -8.30 -14.76
C LEU A 87 14.23 -7.41 -13.58
N ILE A 88 13.34 -7.11 -12.63
CA ILE A 88 13.71 -6.37 -11.41
C ILE A 88 14.77 -7.13 -10.61
N GLU A 89 14.61 -8.44 -10.44
CA GLU A 89 15.57 -9.26 -9.68
C GLU A 89 16.95 -9.26 -10.34
N LEU A 90 16.98 -9.35 -11.68
CA LEU A 90 18.21 -9.23 -12.49
C LEU A 90 18.86 -7.84 -12.35
N MET A 91 18.09 -6.76 -12.49
CA MET A 91 18.59 -5.40 -12.30
C MET A 91 19.11 -5.19 -10.87
N LYS A 92 18.39 -5.71 -9.87
CA LYS A 92 18.76 -5.60 -8.47
C LYS A 92 20.08 -6.30 -8.19
N HIS A 93 20.27 -7.50 -8.71
CA HIS A 93 21.53 -8.23 -8.59
C HIS A 93 22.70 -7.42 -9.16
N PHE A 94 22.54 -6.85 -10.36
CA PHE A 94 23.56 -5.99 -10.96
C PHE A 94 23.86 -4.75 -10.12
N THR A 95 22.83 -4.07 -9.60
CA THR A 95 23.06 -2.90 -8.73
C THR A 95 23.70 -3.26 -7.40
N ASP A 96 23.34 -4.41 -6.82
CA ASP A 96 23.93 -4.89 -5.55
C ASP A 96 25.42 -5.23 -5.75
N GLN A 97 25.79 -5.84 -6.89
CA GLN A 97 27.20 -6.11 -7.26
C GLN A 97 28.03 -4.82 -7.40
N ASN A 98 27.42 -3.74 -7.88
CA ASN A 98 28.07 -2.44 -8.03
C ASN A 98 27.93 -1.55 -6.77
N GLY A 99 27.32 -2.04 -5.70
CA GLY A 99 27.09 -1.27 -4.47
C GLY A 99 26.10 -0.10 -4.63
N TRP A 100 25.27 -0.12 -5.68
CA TRP A 100 24.28 0.91 -5.95
C TRP A 100 22.94 0.59 -5.30
N ASN A 101 22.41 1.53 -4.50
CA ASN A 101 21.10 1.36 -3.88
C ASN A 101 20.01 1.85 -4.83
N CYS A 102 19.38 0.95 -5.59
CA CYS A 102 18.24 1.29 -6.44
C CYS A 102 16.92 0.86 -5.78
N PRO A 103 15.91 1.75 -5.64
CA PRO A 103 14.71 1.44 -4.87
C PRO A 103 13.66 0.67 -5.69
N TYR A 104 13.83 0.55 -7.00
CA TYR A 104 12.93 -0.14 -7.95
C TYR A 104 11.43 0.14 -7.75
N THR A 105 11.09 1.35 -7.32
CA THR A 105 9.68 1.77 -7.16
C THR A 105 9.02 1.96 -8.52
N TYR A 106 7.69 1.92 -8.58
CA TYR A 106 6.96 2.20 -9.82
C TYR A 106 7.28 3.58 -10.41
N SER A 107 7.43 4.60 -9.57
CA SER A 107 7.84 5.94 -10.02
C SER A 107 9.25 5.93 -10.60
N TRP A 108 10.19 5.22 -9.95
CA TRP A 108 11.54 5.07 -10.49
C TRP A 108 11.51 4.39 -11.86
N ARG A 109 10.76 3.29 -12.00
CA ARG A 109 10.60 2.56 -13.27
C ARG A 109 10.06 3.47 -14.37
N ASP A 110 8.98 4.19 -14.10
CA ASP A 110 8.33 5.04 -15.10
C ASP A 110 9.27 6.17 -15.55
N HIS A 111 10.05 6.75 -14.63
CA HIS A 111 11.06 7.77 -14.95
C HIS A 111 12.29 7.20 -15.66
N PHE A 112 12.78 6.02 -15.25
CA PHE A 112 13.89 5.32 -15.89
C PHE A 112 13.53 4.99 -17.34
N ARG A 113 12.33 4.44 -17.56
CA ARG A 113 11.79 4.18 -18.91
C ARG A 113 11.70 5.46 -19.73
N ALA A 114 11.18 6.55 -19.16
CA ALA A 114 11.03 7.81 -19.89
C ALA A 114 12.38 8.44 -20.29
N ARG A 115 13.40 8.35 -19.43
CA ARG A 115 14.74 8.90 -19.72
C ARG A 115 15.53 8.07 -20.73
N HIS A 116 15.34 6.75 -20.71
CA HIS A 116 16.14 5.81 -21.50
C HIS A 116 15.33 5.11 -22.60
N ALA A 117 14.20 5.70 -23.01
CA ALA A 117 13.31 5.10 -24.00
C ALA A 117 14.02 4.84 -25.34
N GLU A 118 14.88 5.76 -25.77
CA GLU A 118 15.63 5.62 -27.04
C GLU A 118 16.75 4.59 -26.97
N ARG A 119 17.21 4.25 -25.76
CA ARG A 119 18.34 3.33 -25.56
C ARG A 119 17.90 1.91 -25.26
N LEU A 120 16.71 1.72 -24.69
CA LEU A 120 16.21 0.41 -24.31
C LEU A 120 15.57 -0.29 -25.52
N SER A 121 15.78 -1.60 -25.64
CA SER A 121 15.07 -2.40 -26.64
C SER A 121 13.54 -2.36 -26.43
N GLU A 122 12.77 -2.49 -27.51
CA GLU A 122 11.29 -2.46 -27.45
C GLU A 122 10.71 -3.51 -26.50
N LYS A 123 11.32 -4.69 -26.47
CA LYS A 123 10.96 -5.77 -25.54
C LYS A 123 11.11 -5.32 -24.08
N MET A 124 12.22 -4.67 -23.75
CA MET A 124 12.47 -4.14 -22.40
C MET A 124 11.55 -2.98 -22.07
N LEU A 125 11.27 -2.08 -23.03
CA LEU A 125 10.28 -1.03 -22.88
C LEU A 125 8.89 -1.59 -22.56
N LYS A 126 8.49 -2.68 -23.23
CA LYS A 126 7.22 -3.37 -22.99
C LYS A 126 7.16 -3.97 -21.59
N LEU A 127 8.23 -4.62 -21.12
CA LEU A 127 8.34 -5.15 -19.75
C LEU A 127 8.30 -4.04 -18.68
N LEU A 128 8.93 -2.90 -18.95
CA LEU A 128 8.92 -1.73 -18.06
C LEU A 128 7.62 -0.92 -18.14
N SER A 129 6.72 -1.22 -19.07
CA SER A 129 5.43 -0.55 -19.20
C SER A 129 4.44 -1.00 -18.12
N LYS A 130 3.55 -0.08 -17.69
CA LYS A 130 2.59 -0.32 -16.59
C LYS A 130 1.46 -1.32 -16.98
N GLY A 131 1.46 -1.85 -18.20
CA GLY A 131 0.33 -2.59 -18.79
C GLY A 131 0.58 -4.06 -19.16
N GLY A 132 1.80 -4.58 -19.07
CA GLY A 132 2.11 -5.95 -19.53
C GLY A 132 1.52 -7.10 -18.70
N GLY A 133 0.78 -6.81 -17.62
CA GLY A 133 0.10 -7.83 -16.80
C GLY A 133 -1.24 -8.31 -17.36
N GLY A 134 -1.66 -7.81 -18.54
CA GLY A 134 -2.83 -8.30 -19.25
C GLY A 134 -2.49 -9.48 -20.13
N SER A 135 -2.80 -10.69 -19.64
CA SER A 135 -3.04 -11.89 -20.46
C SER A 135 -1.92 -12.31 -21.42
N THR A 136 -0.99 -13.15 -20.94
CA THR A 136 -0.27 -14.13 -21.77
C THR A 136 -1.20 -15.28 -22.20
N GLY A 137 -2.41 -14.94 -22.64
CA GLY A 137 -3.48 -15.85 -23.00
C GLY A 137 -4.28 -15.33 -24.18
N SER A 138 -3.57 -14.80 -25.19
CA SER A 138 -4.07 -14.67 -26.56
C SER A 138 -2.86 -14.36 -27.44
N LEU A 139 -2.18 -15.41 -27.89
CA LEU A 139 -1.53 -15.37 -29.18
C LEU A 139 -2.68 -15.26 -30.18
N ALA A 140 -3.09 -14.03 -30.45
CA ALA A 140 -3.81 -13.72 -31.67
C ALA A 140 -2.85 -14.09 -32.81
N VAL A 141 -3.29 -15.10 -33.55
CA VAL A 141 -2.72 -15.55 -34.81
C VAL A 141 -2.86 -14.39 -35.80
N GLU A 142 -1.87 -13.51 -35.80
CA GLU A 142 -1.46 -12.69 -36.93
C GLU A 142 -0.01 -13.13 -37.13
N THR A 143 0.44 -13.82 -38.18
CA THR A 143 -0.02 -14.02 -39.55
C THR A 143 0.80 -15.20 -40.06
N LEU A 144 0.18 -16.39 -40.23
CA LEU A 144 0.86 -17.53 -40.87
C LEU A 144 1.18 -17.23 -42.36
N GLU A 145 0.54 -16.21 -42.92
CA GLU A 145 0.76 -15.71 -44.29
C GLU A 145 2.07 -14.93 -44.45
N GLU A 146 2.53 -14.16 -43.45
CA GLU A 146 3.82 -13.44 -43.57
C GLU A 146 5.03 -14.37 -43.44
N LEU A 147 4.93 -15.45 -42.64
CA LEU A 147 5.99 -16.46 -42.54
C LEU A 147 6.08 -17.35 -43.79
N THR A 148 4.98 -17.51 -44.54
CA THR A 148 5.00 -18.25 -45.82
C THR A 148 5.53 -17.42 -46.98
N GLU A 149 5.47 -16.08 -46.91
CA GLU A 149 6.12 -15.19 -47.87
C GLU A 149 7.63 -15.05 -47.63
N ILE A 150 8.08 -15.02 -46.38
CA ILE A 150 9.52 -15.04 -46.05
C ILE A 150 10.16 -16.39 -46.44
N ALA A 151 9.46 -17.51 -46.23
CA ALA A 151 9.94 -18.84 -46.65
C ALA A 151 10.00 -19.01 -48.18
N ARG A 152 9.30 -18.16 -48.95
CA ARG A 152 9.33 -18.16 -50.42
C ARG A 152 10.46 -17.26 -50.97
N ALA A 153 10.91 -16.26 -50.21
CA ALA A 153 12.01 -15.37 -50.58
C ALA A 153 13.42 -15.96 -50.32
N VAL A 154 13.56 -16.90 -49.39
CA VAL A 154 14.89 -17.46 -48.98
C VAL A 154 15.39 -18.59 -49.91
N ARG A 155 14.63 -18.96 -50.95
CA ARG A 155 15.02 -20.05 -51.87
C ARG A 155 15.76 -19.62 -53.14
N GLY A 156 16.41 -18.45 -53.11
CA GLY A 156 17.17 -17.96 -54.26
C GLY A 156 18.04 -16.75 -53.96
N ALA A 157 19.01 -16.90 -53.06
CA ALA A 157 20.13 -15.95 -53.01
C ALA A 157 21.38 -16.63 -52.49
N ASP A 158 22.44 -16.45 -53.29
CA ASP A 158 23.76 -17.04 -53.18
C ASP A 158 24.51 -16.74 -51.88
N ALA A 159 25.44 -17.66 -51.62
CA ALA A 159 26.53 -17.61 -50.67
C ALA A 159 27.20 -16.23 -50.55
N LEU A 160 27.12 -15.64 -49.36
CA LEU A 160 28.11 -14.68 -48.89
C LEU A 160 28.67 -15.12 -47.53
N VAL A 161 29.96 -15.46 -47.59
CA VAL A 161 30.83 -15.84 -46.48
C VAL A 161 30.97 -14.66 -45.52
N PHE A 162 30.40 -14.76 -44.32
CA PHE A 162 30.69 -13.84 -43.22
C PHE A 162 31.81 -14.40 -42.36
N ARG A 163 32.91 -13.64 -42.30
CA ARG A 163 34.13 -13.91 -41.55
C ARG A 163 33.88 -13.61 -40.07
N GLN A 164 33.91 -14.64 -39.22
CA GLN A 164 33.91 -14.51 -37.77
C GLN A 164 35.18 -13.79 -37.30
N VAL A 165 35.01 -12.74 -36.51
CA VAL A 165 36.05 -12.16 -35.66
C VAL A 165 35.62 -12.44 -34.23
N GLU A 166 36.33 -13.34 -33.55
CA GLU A 166 36.16 -13.60 -32.12
C GLU A 166 36.82 -12.48 -31.30
N PRO A 167 36.13 -11.91 -30.30
CA PRO A 167 36.80 -11.12 -29.27
C PRO A 167 37.15 -12.01 -28.07
N ASP A 168 38.45 -12.08 -27.76
CA ASP A 168 39.00 -12.64 -26.52
C ASP A 168 38.50 -11.83 -25.32
N PHE A 169 37.56 -12.39 -24.56
CA PHE A 169 37.27 -11.96 -23.19
C PHE A 169 37.46 -13.12 -22.21
N PRO A 170 38.10 -12.88 -21.06
CA PRO A 170 38.36 -13.93 -20.08
C PRO A 170 37.04 -14.38 -19.43
N VAL A 171 36.70 -15.65 -19.66
CA VAL A 171 35.63 -16.37 -18.99
C VAL A 171 36.00 -16.53 -17.52
N VAL A 172 35.35 -15.76 -16.64
CA VAL A 172 35.40 -15.99 -15.19
C VAL A 172 34.30 -16.95 -14.83
N ASP A 173 34.69 -18.19 -14.54
CA ASP A 173 33.79 -19.27 -14.14
C ASP A 173 33.32 -19.05 -12.69
N HIS A 174 32.04 -18.72 -12.52
CA HIS A 174 31.38 -18.61 -11.22
C HIS A 174 30.20 -19.59 -11.16
N SER A 175 30.53 -20.86 -10.96
CA SER A 175 29.60 -21.89 -10.51
C SER A 175 29.09 -21.56 -9.09
N VAL A 176 28.02 -20.78 -9.00
CA VAL A 176 27.22 -20.63 -7.79
C VAL A 176 25.90 -21.34 -8.03
N GLY A 177 25.72 -22.48 -7.36
CA GLY A 177 24.51 -23.30 -7.45
C GLY A 177 23.23 -22.49 -7.13
N PRO A 178 22.11 -22.76 -7.82
CA PRO A 178 20.90 -21.97 -7.69
C PRO A 178 20.25 -22.19 -6.32
N LYS A 179 20.36 -21.20 -5.44
CA LYS A 179 19.49 -21.07 -4.27
C LYS A 179 18.12 -20.60 -4.75
N THR A 180 17.15 -21.52 -4.79
CA THR A 180 15.76 -21.19 -5.08
C THR A 180 15.22 -20.22 -4.02
N PRO A 181 14.74 -19.02 -4.39
CA PRO A 181 14.17 -18.10 -3.42
C PRO A 181 12.82 -18.63 -2.92
N SER A 182 12.65 -18.59 -1.60
CA SER A 182 11.41 -18.89 -0.90
C SER A 182 10.25 -18.08 -1.48
N VAL A 183 9.45 -18.76 -2.32
CA VAL A 183 8.24 -18.22 -2.93
C VAL A 183 7.20 -18.06 -1.82
N TRP A 184 6.89 -16.82 -1.46
CA TRP A 184 5.70 -16.48 -0.70
C TRP A 184 4.49 -16.83 -1.57
N LYS A 185 4.03 -18.08 -1.45
CA LYS A 185 2.89 -18.60 -2.20
C LYS A 185 1.67 -17.79 -1.80
N LYS A 186 1.29 -16.79 -2.61
CA LYS A 186 -0.04 -16.18 -2.52
C LYS A 186 -1.02 -17.34 -2.57
N LYS A 187 -1.84 -17.52 -1.52
CA LYS A 187 -2.88 -18.55 -1.50
C LYS A 187 -3.67 -18.41 -2.79
N LYS A 188 -3.59 -19.41 -3.67
CA LYS A 188 -4.37 -19.45 -4.90
C LYS A 188 -5.83 -19.44 -4.45
N ILE A 189 -6.52 -18.32 -4.66
CA ILE A 189 -7.93 -18.19 -4.33
C ILE A 189 -8.67 -19.12 -5.29
N SER A 190 -9.49 -20.02 -4.77
CA SER A 190 -10.31 -20.92 -5.58
C SER A 190 -11.20 -20.10 -6.54
N PRO A 191 -11.43 -20.55 -7.78
CA PRO A 191 -12.39 -19.92 -8.69
C PRO A 191 -13.77 -19.68 -8.04
N VAL A 192 -14.22 -20.61 -7.19
CA VAL A 192 -15.50 -20.51 -6.45
C VAL A 192 -15.46 -19.35 -5.46
N GLU A 193 -14.37 -19.20 -4.70
CA GLU A 193 -14.21 -18.12 -3.74
C GLU A 193 -14.11 -16.75 -4.42
N ARG A 194 -13.54 -16.71 -5.64
CA ARG A 194 -13.55 -15.51 -6.49
C ARG A 194 -14.98 -15.16 -6.93
N ALA A 195 -15.73 -16.14 -7.44
CA ALA A 195 -17.12 -15.94 -7.85
C ALA A 195 -17.98 -15.43 -6.68
N ILE A 196 -17.88 -16.04 -5.49
CA ILE A 196 -18.59 -15.58 -4.27
C ILE A 196 -18.25 -14.12 -3.94
N ARG A 197 -16.98 -13.72 -4.10
CA ARG A 197 -16.55 -12.34 -3.82
C ARG A 197 -17.11 -11.35 -4.84
N GLU A 198 -17.16 -11.72 -6.12
CA GLU A 198 -17.71 -10.90 -7.18
C GLU A 198 -19.23 -10.76 -7.05
N SER A 199 -19.96 -11.85 -6.76
CA SER A 199 -21.40 -11.82 -6.49
C SER A 199 -21.75 -10.92 -5.30
N LYS A 200 -21.01 -11.01 -4.19
CA LYS A 200 -21.21 -10.11 -3.03
C LYS A 200 -21.04 -8.64 -3.40
N LYS A 201 -20.05 -8.31 -4.24
CA LYS A 201 -19.85 -6.94 -4.71
C LYS A 201 -21.01 -6.49 -5.61
N ALA A 202 -21.52 -7.37 -6.46
CA ALA A 202 -22.66 -7.08 -7.31
C ALA A 202 -23.92 -6.78 -6.47
N PHE A 203 -24.22 -7.61 -5.46
CA PHE A 203 -25.36 -7.37 -4.56
C PHE A 203 -25.22 -6.06 -3.76
N MET A 204 -24.04 -5.74 -3.24
CA MET A 204 -23.81 -4.46 -2.56
C MET A 204 -23.95 -3.27 -3.51
N LYS A 205 -23.54 -3.42 -4.78
CA LYS A 205 -23.74 -2.39 -5.81
C LYS A 205 -25.22 -2.20 -6.16
N ALA A 206 -26.02 -3.25 -6.03
CA ALA A 206 -27.47 -3.22 -6.18
C ALA A 206 -28.21 -2.71 -4.92
N GLY A 207 -27.49 -2.28 -3.89
CA GLY A 207 -28.08 -1.71 -2.67
C GLY A 207 -28.43 -2.72 -1.58
N MET A 208 -28.11 -4.01 -1.75
CA MET A 208 -28.32 -5.00 -0.70
C MET A 208 -27.26 -4.89 0.40
N ASN A 209 -27.68 -5.12 1.64
CA ASN A 209 -26.76 -5.22 2.75
C ASN A 209 -25.90 -6.49 2.63
N LYS A 210 -24.71 -6.47 3.25
CA LYS A 210 -23.78 -7.60 3.19
C LYS A 210 -24.36 -8.90 3.76
N GLU A 211 -25.25 -8.79 4.75
CA GLU A 211 -25.92 -9.93 5.40
C GLU A 211 -27.02 -10.49 4.52
N GLU A 212 -27.84 -9.64 3.89
CA GLU A 212 -28.84 -10.03 2.89
C GLU A 212 -28.19 -10.72 1.68
N ALA A 213 -27.06 -10.18 1.20
CA ALA A 213 -26.30 -10.79 0.11
C ALA A 213 -25.72 -12.17 0.49
N LEU A 214 -25.40 -12.38 1.77
CA LEU A 214 -24.95 -13.67 2.29
C LEU A 214 -26.11 -14.65 2.41
N ASP A 215 -27.26 -14.21 2.92
CA ASP A 215 -28.48 -15.02 3.04
C ASP A 215 -28.98 -15.48 1.67
N LEU A 216 -28.95 -14.58 0.67
CA LEU A 216 -29.31 -14.92 -0.71
C LEU A 216 -28.36 -15.98 -1.30
N LEU A 217 -27.05 -15.87 -1.05
CA LEU A 217 -26.08 -16.89 -1.48
C LEU A 217 -26.28 -18.24 -0.77
N VAL A 218 -26.76 -18.23 0.48
CA VAL A 218 -27.15 -19.43 1.23
C VAL A 218 -28.41 -20.06 0.62
N ARG A 219 -29.44 -19.27 0.30
CA ARG A 219 -30.67 -19.73 -0.37
C ARG A 219 -30.40 -20.32 -1.75
N LEU A 220 -29.43 -19.76 -2.48
CA LEU A 220 -28.94 -20.30 -3.76
C LEU A 220 -28.08 -21.57 -3.63
N LYS A 221 -27.90 -22.10 -2.41
CA LYS A 221 -27.16 -23.33 -2.11
C LYS A 221 -25.71 -23.33 -2.62
N VAL A 222 -25.00 -22.20 -2.53
CA VAL A 222 -23.59 -22.12 -2.95
C VAL A 222 -22.70 -22.94 -1.98
N PRO A 223 -22.00 -24.01 -2.44
CA PRO A 223 -21.41 -25.05 -1.57
C PRO A 223 -20.42 -24.57 -0.49
N ASP A 224 -19.67 -23.49 -0.72
CA ASP A 224 -18.68 -22.96 0.25
C ASP A 224 -19.26 -21.92 1.22
N VAL A 225 -20.38 -21.29 0.85
CA VAL A 225 -21.00 -20.25 1.68
C VAL A 225 -21.76 -20.92 2.82
N LEU A 226 -22.48 -22.00 2.52
CA LEU A 226 -23.20 -22.81 3.50
C LEU A 226 -22.28 -23.33 4.60
N ALA A 227 -21.17 -23.98 4.22
CA ALA A 227 -20.20 -24.52 5.18
C ALA A 227 -19.65 -23.44 6.11
N LYS A 228 -19.35 -22.24 5.59
CA LYS A 228 -18.84 -21.11 6.38
C LYS A 228 -19.89 -20.52 7.32
N VAL A 229 -21.16 -20.48 6.90
CA VAL A 229 -22.27 -19.96 7.73
C VAL A 229 -22.58 -20.94 8.87
N VAL A 230 -22.68 -22.24 8.58
CA VAL A 230 -22.89 -23.29 9.58
C VAL A 230 -21.74 -23.31 10.59
N ALA A 231 -20.48 -23.28 10.12
CA ALA A 231 -19.31 -23.23 11.01
C ALA A 231 -19.33 -22.02 11.95
N LYS A 232 -19.75 -20.85 11.45
CA LYS A 232 -19.87 -19.64 12.28
C LYS A 232 -21.00 -19.76 13.30
N GLN A 233 -22.13 -20.37 12.95
CA GLN A 233 -23.26 -20.55 13.85
C GLN A 233 -22.97 -21.56 14.97
N VAL A 234 -22.30 -22.67 14.63
CA VAL A 234 -21.76 -23.63 15.61
C VAL A 234 -20.80 -22.94 16.57
N GLN A 235 -19.89 -22.09 16.07
CA GLN A 235 -18.97 -21.34 16.92
C GLN A 235 -19.67 -20.34 17.85
N VAL A 236 -20.75 -19.69 17.40
CA VAL A 236 -21.55 -18.79 18.24
C VAL A 236 -22.25 -19.58 19.36
N GLN A 237 -22.82 -20.75 19.05
CA GLN A 237 -23.47 -21.61 20.04
C GLN A 237 -22.48 -22.16 21.08
N GLN A 238 -21.30 -22.61 20.65
CA GLN A 238 -20.22 -23.06 21.54
C GLN A 238 -19.76 -21.95 22.49
N ASN A 239 -19.70 -20.70 22.02
CA ASN A 239 -19.32 -19.57 22.86
C ASN A 239 -20.44 -19.13 23.82
N SER A 240 -21.70 -19.43 23.52
CA SER A 240 -22.83 -19.08 24.39
C SER A 240 -23.10 -20.08 25.51
N HIS A 241 -22.69 -21.34 25.37
CA HIS A 241 -22.94 -22.41 26.35
C HIS A 241 -21.70 -23.29 26.55
N LEU A 242 -20.86 -22.91 27.51
CA LEU A 242 -19.84 -23.80 28.06
C LEU A 242 -19.84 -23.68 29.59
N PRO A 243 -20.60 -24.52 30.32
CA PRO A 243 -20.15 -25.01 31.60
C PRO A 243 -18.95 -25.95 31.36
N GLN A 244 -17.87 -25.76 32.11
CA GLN A 244 -16.65 -26.57 32.01
C GLN A 244 -16.97 -28.03 32.39
N GLY A 245 -17.07 -28.95 31.41
CA GLY A 245 -17.13 -30.39 31.71
C GLY A 245 -17.85 -31.35 30.76
N ALA A 246 -18.18 -31.01 29.52
CA ALA A 246 -18.93 -31.92 28.62
C ALA A 246 -18.03 -32.69 27.62
N THR A 247 -18.34 -33.97 27.40
CA THR A 247 -17.64 -34.92 26.51
C THR A 247 -18.11 -34.83 25.04
N ASN A 248 -17.30 -35.36 24.10
CA ASN A 248 -17.39 -35.14 22.64
C ASN A 248 -18.69 -35.63 21.95
N GLU A 249 -19.51 -36.47 22.57
CA GLU A 249 -20.73 -37.02 21.95
C GLU A 249 -21.85 -35.97 21.78
N ALA A 250 -21.86 -34.91 22.58
CA ALA A 250 -22.86 -33.83 22.47
C ALA A 250 -22.69 -32.91 21.24
N SER A 251 -21.64 -33.09 20.43
CA SER A 251 -21.32 -32.20 19.30
C SER A 251 -22.13 -32.50 18.03
N ALA A 252 -22.55 -33.75 17.81
CA ALA A 252 -23.30 -34.15 16.61
C ALA A 252 -24.75 -33.62 16.61
N ASP A 253 -25.41 -33.67 17.77
CA ASP A 253 -26.79 -33.19 17.92
C ASP A 253 -26.91 -31.67 17.77
N VAL A 254 -25.88 -30.92 18.17
CA VAL A 254 -25.83 -29.46 18.01
C VAL A 254 -25.72 -29.07 16.53
N VAL A 255 -24.92 -29.81 15.74
CA VAL A 255 -24.80 -29.58 14.30
C VAL A 255 -26.11 -29.95 13.58
N ALA A 256 -26.74 -31.06 13.95
CA ALA A 256 -28.04 -31.47 13.40
C ALA A 256 -29.14 -30.46 13.72
N ALA A 257 -29.21 -29.95 14.95
CA ALA A 257 -30.16 -28.92 15.37
C ALA A 257 -29.93 -27.57 14.65
N ALA A 258 -28.66 -27.18 14.47
CA ALA A 258 -28.33 -25.96 13.73
C ALA A 258 -28.74 -26.06 12.24
N MET A 259 -28.57 -27.23 11.60
CA MET A 259 -29.01 -27.43 10.23
C MET A 259 -30.53 -27.48 10.08
N SER A 260 -31.25 -28.08 11.04
CA SER A 260 -32.71 -28.13 11.05
C SER A 260 -33.34 -26.72 11.10
N ASN A 261 -32.76 -25.82 11.91
CA ASN A 261 -33.21 -24.42 11.99
C ASN A 261 -32.95 -23.60 10.72
N VAL A 262 -31.96 -23.95 9.90
CA VAL A 262 -31.61 -23.19 8.68
C VAL A 262 -32.47 -23.62 7.48
N PHE A 263 -32.91 -24.89 7.43
CA PHE A 263 -33.53 -25.46 6.22
C PHE A 263 -35.02 -25.77 6.34
N GLY A 264 -35.68 -25.52 7.49
CA GLY A 264 -37.13 -25.59 7.66
C GLY A 264 -37.77 -26.86 7.08
N GLU A 265 -37.90 -27.92 7.88
CA GLU A 265 -38.63 -29.19 7.59
C GLU A 265 -38.47 -29.82 6.19
N THR A 266 -37.46 -29.43 5.42
CA THR A 266 -37.16 -30.05 4.14
C THR A 266 -36.34 -31.30 4.44
N GLN A 267 -36.96 -32.49 4.38
CA GLN A 267 -36.27 -33.77 4.57
C GLN A 267 -35.07 -33.85 3.61
N MET A 268 -33.86 -33.75 4.15
CA MET A 268 -32.65 -34.05 3.39
C MET A 268 -32.40 -35.55 3.39
N GLU A 269 -32.07 -36.06 2.21
CA GLU A 269 -31.66 -37.45 1.98
C GLU A 269 -30.48 -37.83 2.92
N PRO A 270 -30.55 -38.96 3.64
CA PRO A 270 -29.57 -39.36 4.66
C PRO A 270 -28.13 -39.47 4.13
N HIS A 271 -27.97 -39.65 2.81
CA HIS A 271 -26.67 -39.76 2.15
C HIS A 271 -25.83 -38.46 2.23
N THR A 272 -26.46 -37.28 2.29
CA THR A 272 -25.72 -35.99 2.27
C THR A 272 -25.07 -35.67 3.62
N LEU A 273 -25.71 -36.06 4.72
CA LEU A 273 -25.17 -35.89 6.08
C LEU A 273 -23.94 -36.78 6.32
N GLN A 274 -23.93 -37.98 5.75
CA GLN A 274 -22.80 -38.91 5.89
C GLN A 274 -21.54 -38.38 5.18
N GLN A 275 -21.68 -37.74 4.03
CA GLN A 275 -20.56 -37.12 3.31
C GLN A 275 -19.93 -35.94 4.06
N ILE A 276 -20.73 -35.09 4.71
CA ILE A 276 -20.23 -33.91 5.44
C ILE A 276 -19.41 -34.35 6.67
N ASN A 277 -19.87 -35.36 7.41
CA ASN A 277 -19.14 -35.91 8.55
C ASN A 277 -17.81 -36.58 8.13
N GLN A 278 -17.78 -37.24 6.98
CA GLN A 278 -16.56 -37.89 6.47
C GLN A 278 -15.46 -36.88 6.12
N VAL A 279 -15.82 -35.72 5.56
CA VAL A 279 -14.87 -34.63 5.26
C VAL A 279 -14.29 -34.00 6.54
N HIS A 280 -15.09 -33.88 7.61
CA HIS A 280 -14.62 -33.33 8.89
C HIS A 280 -13.63 -34.27 9.59
N GLN A 281 -13.86 -35.58 9.51
CA GLN A 281 -12.98 -36.58 10.14
C GLN A 281 -11.59 -36.64 9.47
N GLN A 282 -11.52 -36.50 8.14
CA GLN A 282 -10.25 -36.52 7.41
C GLN A 282 -9.36 -35.30 7.68
N GLN A 283 -9.94 -34.15 8.02
CA GLN A 283 -9.15 -32.94 8.35
C GLN A 283 -8.51 -33.01 9.74
N ASN A 284 -9.07 -33.81 10.67
CA ASN A 284 -8.57 -33.90 12.03
C ASN A 284 -7.36 -34.84 12.16
N LEU A 285 -7.26 -35.86 11.29
CA LEU A 285 -6.17 -36.85 11.28
C LEU A 285 -4.84 -36.32 10.72
N GLN A 286 -4.82 -35.17 10.04
CA GLN A 286 -3.58 -34.57 9.51
C GLN A 286 -2.85 -33.66 10.51
N SER A 287 -3.33 -33.55 11.77
CA SER A 287 -2.81 -32.59 12.75
C SER A 287 -1.95 -33.20 13.87
N SER A 288 -1.78 -34.53 13.92
CA SER A 288 -1.12 -35.21 15.05
C SER A 288 0.01 -36.14 14.60
N SER A 289 1.10 -35.61 14.06
CA SER A 289 2.36 -36.36 13.98
C SER A 289 3.54 -35.41 13.81
N THR A 290 4.12 -34.98 14.93
CA THR A 290 5.51 -34.51 15.03
C THR A 290 5.88 -34.49 16.51
N GLU A 291 6.24 -35.66 17.06
CA GLU A 291 7.02 -35.75 18.29
C GLU A 291 8.35 -36.45 17.98
N GLY A 292 9.43 -35.90 18.52
CA GLY A 292 10.73 -36.56 18.61
C GLY A 292 11.81 -35.98 17.71
N LEU A 293 12.45 -34.87 18.12
CA LEU A 293 13.86 -34.66 17.78
C LEU A 293 14.58 -33.71 18.77
N PHE A 294 15.57 -34.29 19.46
CA PHE A 294 16.81 -33.72 20.02
C PHE A 294 16.87 -32.22 20.39
N VAL A 295 16.92 -31.96 21.70
CA VAL A 295 17.32 -30.66 22.27
C VAL A 295 18.85 -30.58 22.31
N VAL A 296 19.43 -29.81 21.39
CA VAL A 296 20.81 -29.30 21.51
C VAL A 296 20.71 -27.85 22.02
N LEU A 297 21.24 -27.60 23.21
CA LEU A 297 21.30 -26.29 23.85
C LEU A 297 22.25 -25.37 23.06
N HIS A 298 21.69 -24.54 22.18
CA HIS A 298 22.36 -23.35 21.65
C HIS A 298 21.68 -22.09 22.18
N GLU A 299 22.48 -21.18 22.74
CA GLU A 299 22.02 -19.89 23.23
C GLU A 299 21.30 -19.09 22.11
N PRO A 300 20.11 -18.53 22.38
CA PRO A 300 19.30 -17.90 21.35
C PRO A 300 19.85 -16.53 20.95
N VAL A 301 20.33 -16.43 19.70
CA VAL A 301 20.61 -15.16 19.03
C VAL A 301 19.33 -14.31 18.98
N PRO A 302 19.35 -13.02 19.36
CA PRO A 302 18.17 -12.16 19.37
C PRO A 302 17.64 -12.00 17.94
N THR A 303 16.59 -12.75 17.62
CA THR A 303 15.93 -12.65 16.31
C THR A 303 15.25 -11.29 16.15
N PRO A 304 15.27 -10.70 14.94
CA PRO A 304 14.61 -9.43 14.67
C PRO A 304 13.12 -9.54 15.01
N ARG A 305 12.66 -8.71 15.94
CA ARG A 305 11.28 -8.71 16.43
C ARG A 305 10.33 -8.57 15.24
N LYS A 306 9.54 -9.60 14.98
CA LYS A 306 8.48 -9.57 13.98
C LYS A 306 7.60 -8.35 14.25
N PRO A 307 7.21 -7.57 13.22
CA PRO A 307 6.35 -6.41 13.41
C PRO A 307 5.06 -6.88 14.09
N VAL A 308 4.82 -6.36 15.30
CA VAL A 308 3.64 -6.71 16.09
C VAL A 308 2.42 -6.35 15.25
N ALA A 309 1.58 -7.36 14.97
CA ALA A 309 0.34 -7.15 14.25
C ALA A 309 -0.46 -6.05 14.95
N ARG A 310 -0.84 -5.00 14.20
CA ARG A 310 -1.59 -3.88 14.75
C ARG A 310 -2.89 -4.42 15.34
N LYS A 311 -3.02 -4.42 16.67
CA LYS A 311 -4.25 -4.82 17.35
C LYS A 311 -5.37 -3.91 16.86
N ASN A 312 -6.49 -4.51 16.46
CA ASN A 312 -7.69 -3.73 16.14
C ASN A 312 -8.05 -2.89 17.37
N PRO A 313 -8.30 -1.58 17.21
CA PRO A 313 -8.64 -0.73 18.34
C PRO A 313 -9.92 -1.28 18.99
N GLN A 314 -9.89 -1.43 20.32
CA GLN A 314 -11.07 -1.81 21.09
C GLN A 314 -12.20 -0.81 20.80
N LYS A 315 -13.41 -1.33 20.57
CA LYS A 315 -14.61 -0.50 20.45
C LYS A 315 -14.88 0.15 21.81
N LYS A 316 -15.09 1.46 21.81
CA LYS A 316 -15.38 2.24 23.03
C LYS A 316 -16.85 2.05 23.40
N ASN A 317 -17.12 1.92 24.69
CA ASN A 317 -18.49 1.85 25.22
C ASN A 317 -19.17 3.22 25.09
N GLN A 318 -20.51 3.24 24.95
CA GLN A 318 -21.27 4.49 24.80
C GLN A 318 -21.04 5.45 25.98
N ILE A 319 -20.95 4.91 27.20
CA ILE A 319 -20.67 5.68 28.42
C ILE A 319 -19.32 6.39 28.32
N GLN A 320 -18.27 5.70 27.82
CA GLN A 320 -16.95 6.29 27.63
C GLN A 320 -16.98 7.41 26.58
N THR A 321 -17.71 7.22 25.47
CA THR A 321 -17.86 8.26 24.44
C THR A 321 -18.55 9.50 25.00
N ASN A 322 -19.61 9.35 25.78
CA ASN A 322 -20.34 10.49 26.36
C ASN A 322 -19.45 11.31 27.31
N GLU A 323 -18.65 10.67 28.16
CA GLU A 323 -17.72 11.37 29.06
C GLU A 323 -16.56 12.05 28.31
N LEU A 324 -16.04 11.41 27.26
CA LEU A 324 -15.04 12.02 26.38
C LEU A 324 -15.60 13.25 25.65
N GLU A 325 -16.86 13.21 25.20
CA GLU A 325 -17.54 14.35 24.58
C GLU A 325 -17.76 15.51 25.54
N LYS A 326 -18.22 15.23 26.77
CA LYS A 326 -18.33 16.26 27.82
C LYS A 326 -16.99 16.94 28.09
N CYS A 327 -15.92 16.15 28.19
CA CYS A 327 -14.57 16.68 28.37
C CYS A 327 -14.10 17.49 27.16
N PHE A 328 -14.37 17.02 25.94
CA PHE A 328 -14.01 17.73 24.72
C PHE A 328 -14.69 19.10 24.62
N ALA A 329 -15.97 19.18 25.00
CA ALA A 329 -16.71 20.43 25.03
C ALA A 329 -16.07 21.47 25.96
N ARG A 330 -15.51 21.04 27.10
CA ARG A 330 -14.78 21.93 28.04
C ARG A 330 -13.44 22.40 27.49
N SER A 331 -12.71 21.52 26.80
CA SER A 331 -11.43 21.87 26.18
C SER A 331 -11.12 20.90 25.03
N PRO A 332 -11.00 21.39 23.78
CA PRO A 332 -10.74 20.55 22.60
C PRO A 332 -9.34 19.93 22.58
N VAL A 333 -8.42 20.43 23.40
CA VAL A 333 -7.02 19.99 23.44
C VAL A 333 -6.82 19.10 24.67
N CYS A 334 -6.31 17.89 24.45
CA CYS A 334 -5.99 16.94 25.51
C CYS A 334 -4.47 16.77 25.60
N GLY A 335 -3.86 17.35 26.65
CA GLY A 335 -2.45 17.10 26.98
C GLY A 335 -2.26 15.81 27.78
N ASP A 336 -1.02 15.36 27.92
CA ASP A 336 -0.70 14.03 28.47
C ASP A 336 -1.22 13.79 29.88
N ILE A 337 -1.11 14.79 30.77
CA ILE A 337 -1.60 14.69 32.16
C ILE A 337 -3.11 14.48 32.18
N ARG A 338 -3.84 15.25 31.36
CA ARG A 338 -5.29 15.16 31.25
C ARG A 338 -5.72 13.85 30.61
N ALA A 339 -4.98 13.39 29.60
CA ALA A 339 -5.23 12.12 28.95
C ALA A 339 -5.05 10.95 29.93
N LYS A 340 -4.02 11.00 30.79
CA LYS A 340 -3.79 10.00 31.83
C LYS A 340 -4.94 9.94 32.84
N ASN A 341 -5.37 11.08 33.36
CA ASN A 341 -6.48 11.13 34.32
C ASN A 341 -7.81 10.60 33.71
N LEU A 342 -8.08 10.94 32.44
CA LEU A 342 -9.26 10.43 31.72
C LEU A 342 -9.15 8.95 31.38
N ALA A 343 -7.94 8.48 31.05
CA ALA A 343 -7.65 7.09 30.78
C ALA A 343 -7.90 6.22 32.02
N ASP A 344 -7.42 6.68 33.19
CA ASP A 344 -7.63 6.00 34.47
C ASP A 344 -9.13 5.94 34.82
N ALA A 345 -9.86 7.05 34.64
CA ALA A 345 -11.30 7.11 34.92
C ALA A 345 -12.16 6.25 33.97
N LEU A 346 -11.76 6.11 32.71
CA LEU A 346 -12.53 5.43 31.67
C LEU A 346 -12.03 4.01 31.34
N GLN A 347 -10.98 3.54 32.02
CA GLN A 347 -10.29 2.28 31.72
C GLN A 347 -9.82 2.19 30.25
N LEU A 348 -9.26 3.29 29.74
CA LEU A 348 -8.66 3.38 28.41
C LEU A 348 -7.15 3.58 28.55
N THR A 349 -6.40 3.48 27.44
CA THR A 349 -5.00 3.94 27.45
C THR A 349 -4.93 5.45 27.18
N PRO A 350 -3.92 6.18 27.71
CA PRO A 350 -3.75 7.60 27.43
C PRO A 350 -3.69 7.91 25.93
N GLU A 351 -3.06 7.04 25.14
CA GLU A 351 -2.96 7.18 23.68
C GLU A 351 -4.33 7.06 23.00
N GLN A 352 -5.22 6.18 23.49
CA GLN A 352 -6.57 6.03 22.96
C GLN A 352 -7.43 7.28 23.21
N VAL A 353 -7.21 7.96 24.33
CA VAL A 353 -7.85 9.24 24.67
C VAL A 353 -7.33 10.35 23.77
N ILE A 354 -6.00 10.52 23.67
CA ILE A 354 -5.38 11.53 22.78
C ILE A 354 -5.83 11.33 21.33
N TYR A 355 -5.78 10.08 20.85
CA TYR A 355 -6.22 9.74 19.49
C TYR A 355 -7.68 10.11 19.25
N TRP A 356 -8.55 9.89 20.24
CA TRP A 356 -9.96 10.27 20.14
C TRP A 356 -10.11 11.79 20.01
N PHE A 357 -9.46 12.57 20.88
CA PHE A 357 -9.52 14.03 20.84
C PHE A 357 -9.03 14.58 19.48
N HIS A 358 -7.92 14.05 18.95
CA HIS A 358 -7.41 14.44 17.63
C HIS A 358 -8.38 14.10 16.50
N ASN A 359 -8.96 12.89 16.53
CA ASN A 359 -9.91 12.48 15.50
C ASN A 359 -11.20 13.30 15.56
N THR A 360 -11.76 13.51 16.76
CA THR A 360 -12.96 14.31 16.98
C THR A 360 -12.75 15.77 16.54
N ALA A 361 -11.62 16.39 16.90
CA ALA A 361 -11.27 17.72 16.43
C ALA A 361 -11.16 17.80 14.91
N ARG A 362 -10.55 16.79 14.27
CA ARG A 362 -10.45 16.71 12.80
C ARG A 362 -11.82 16.56 12.14
N GLN A 363 -12.72 15.77 12.72
CA GLN A 363 -14.07 15.58 12.18
C GLN A 363 -14.92 16.85 12.32
N ARG A 364 -14.83 17.56 13.45
CA ARG A 364 -15.53 18.83 13.62
C ARG A 364 -15.06 19.90 12.62
N ARG A 365 -13.75 20.01 12.38
CA ARG A 365 -13.22 20.94 11.35
C ARG A 365 -13.78 20.65 9.95
N LYS A 366 -13.91 19.37 9.59
CA LYS A 366 -14.51 18.98 8.30
C LYS A 366 -16.00 19.33 8.20
N LYS A 367 -16.72 19.31 9.33
CA LYS A 367 -18.17 19.57 9.36
C LYS A 367 -18.51 21.06 9.36
N VAL A 368 -17.64 21.91 9.91
CA VAL A 368 -17.87 23.37 9.99
C VAL A 368 -17.65 24.06 8.64
N GLU A 369 -16.75 23.56 7.78
CA GLU A 369 -16.40 24.26 6.53
C GLU A 369 -17.43 24.31 5.39
N PRO A 370 -18.48 23.47 5.26
CA PRO A 370 -19.39 23.60 4.11
C PRO A 370 -20.57 24.55 4.31
N ALA A 371 -20.97 24.87 5.55
CA ALA A 371 -22.26 25.52 5.80
C ALA A 371 -22.14 26.95 6.33
N GLU A 372 -21.20 27.21 7.23
CA GLU A 372 -21.13 28.50 7.95
C GLU A 372 -20.43 29.61 7.16
N VAL A 373 -19.69 29.26 6.09
CA VAL A 373 -19.05 30.23 5.19
C VAL A 373 -20.05 30.81 4.18
N LEU A 374 -21.19 30.15 3.94
CA LEU A 374 -22.22 30.69 3.03
C LEU A 374 -23.13 31.72 3.71
N GLU A 375 -23.48 31.55 4.99
CA GLU A 375 -24.38 32.48 5.70
C GLU A 375 -23.70 33.78 6.16
N MET A 376 -22.38 33.81 6.32
CA MET A 376 -21.66 35.06 6.67
C MET A 376 -21.39 35.99 5.47
N GLN A 377 -21.77 35.60 4.24
CA GLN A 377 -21.67 36.47 3.07
C GLN A 377 -22.96 37.26 2.75
N GLU A 378 -24.09 36.96 3.41
CA GLU A 378 -25.37 37.63 3.11
C GLU A 378 -25.66 38.86 4.00
N ASP A 379 -24.95 39.05 5.12
CA ASP A 379 -25.23 40.14 6.08
C ASP A 379 -24.13 41.23 6.15
N ALA A 380 -23.10 41.11 5.31
CA ALA A 380 -22.27 42.27 4.99
C ALA A 380 -23.04 43.07 3.94
N GLY A 381 -23.92 43.97 4.40
CA GLY A 381 -24.72 44.89 3.58
C GLY A 381 -23.89 45.61 2.52
N LEU A 382 -23.66 44.92 1.41
CA LEU A 382 -23.09 45.44 0.19
C LEU A 382 -24.25 46.18 -0.48
N PRO A 383 -24.14 47.50 -0.67
CA PRO A 383 -25.20 48.28 -1.28
C PRO A 383 -25.59 47.65 -2.63
N GLU A 384 -26.90 47.42 -2.82
CA GLU A 384 -27.47 46.73 -3.98
C GLU A 384 -27.01 47.33 -5.33
N ASP A 385 -26.53 48.57 -5.33
CA ASP A 385 -26.03 49.29 -6.50
C ASP A 385 -24.74 48.71 -7.13
N PHE A 386 -24.01 47.82 -6.47
CA PHE A 386 -22.76 47.28 -7.04
C PHE A 386 -22.97 46.25 -8.17
N THR A 387 -24.18 45.69 -8.27
CA THR A 387 -24.51 44.66 -9.28
C THR A 387 -24.92 45.25 -10.64
N GLN A 388 -25.15 46.57 -10.73
CA GLN A 388 -25.47 47.25 -11.99
C GLN A 388 -24.25 47.85 -12.69
N LEU A 389 -23.09 47.89 -12.02
CA LEU A 389 -21.87 48.43 -12.61
C LEU A 389 -21.28 47.42 -13.61
N SER A 390 -20.94 47.93 -14.80
CA SER A 390 -20.16 47.18 -15.80
C SER A 390 -18.87 46.65 -15.17
N GLN A 391 -18.42 45.48 -15.60
CA GLN A 391 -17.15 44.87 -15.17
C GLN A 391 -15.97 45.85 -15.25
N GLU A 392 -16.03 46.79 -16.20
CA GLU A 392 -15.03 47.83 -16.41
C GLU A 392 -15.06 48.91 -15.33
N GLN A 393 -16.25 49.29 -14.84
CA GLN A 393 -16.42 50.24 -13.74
C GLN A 393 -15.97 49.64 -12.39
N GLN A 394 -16.23 48.35 -12.19
CA GLN A 394 -15.75 47.62 -11.00
C GLN A 394 -14.21 47.59 -10.97
N HIS A 395 -13.57 47.38 -12.13
CA HIS A 395 -12.11 47.41 -12.24
C HIS A 395 -11.53 48.82 -12.00
N GLN A 396 -12.21 49.87 -12.46
CA GLN A 396 -11.78 51.26 -12.24
C GLN A 396 -11.83 51.68 -10.76
N LEU A 397 -12.87 51.25 -10.02
CA LEU A 397 -12.98 51.50 -8.57
C LEU A 397 -11.88 50.78 -7.78
N LEU A 398 -11.53 49.55 -8.17
CA LEU A 398 -10.45 48.80 -7.55
C LEU A 398 -9.08 49.48 -7.73
N LEU A 399 -8.84 50.11 -8.89
CA LEU A 399 -7.61 50.86 -9.15
C LEU A 399 -7.51 52.17 -8.37
N GLN A 400 -8.64 52.82 -8.08
CA GLN A 400 -8.65 54.05 -7.27
C GLN A 400 -8.27 53.78 -5.81
N HIS A 401 -8.66 52.62 -5.24
CA HIS A 401 -8.34 52.28 -3.86
C HIS A 401 -6.90 51.79 -3.63
N VAL A 402 -6.21 51.31 -4.66
CA VAL A 402 -4.81 50.84 -4.55
C VAL A 402 -3.79 51.98 -4.60
N SER A 403 -4.21 53.21 -4.93
CA SER A 403 -3.31 54.34 -5.18
C SER A 403 -3.13 55.33 -4.03
N ASN A 404 -3.50 54.99 -2.79
CA ASN A 404 -3.19 55.81 -1.61
C ASN A 404 -1.99 55.24 -0.83
N PRO A 405 -0.74 55.65 -1.16
CA PRO A 405 0.46 55.22 -0.43
C PRO A 405 0.64 55.92 0.93
N SER A 406 -0.32 56.73 1.41
CA SER A 406 -0.19 57.45 2.69
C SER A 406 -0.39 56.60 3.94
N ASP A 407 -0.93 55.39 3.82
CA ASP A 407 -1.37 54.61 4.99
C ASP A 407 -0.35 53.55 5.45
N TYR A 408 0.83 53.51 4.82
CA TYR A 408 1.97 52.70 5.28
C TYR A 408 3.02 53.58 5.97
N VAL A 409 2.73 54.02 7.20
CA VAL A 409 3.74 54.52 8.13
C VAL A 409 4.36 53.30 8.83
N PHE A 410 5.65 53.08 8.60
CA PHE A 410 6.48 52.08 9.28
C PHE A 410 6.99 52.56 10.63
#